data_AF-A0A7Y0WIP2-F1
#
_entry.id   AF-A0A7Y0WIP2-F1
#
_cell.length_a   1.000
_cell.length_b   1.000
_cell.length_c   1.000
_cell.angle_alpha   90.00
_cell.angle_beta   90.00
_cell.angle_gamma   90.00
#
_symmetry.space_group_name_H-M   'P 1'
#
loop_
_entity.id
_entity.type
_entity.pdbx_description
1 polymer ?
#
loop_
_entity_poly.entity_id
_entity_poly.type
_entity_poly.pdbx_seq_one_letter_code
_entity_poly.pdbx_strand_id
1 'polypeptide(L)'
;MHASIQQRVDGVAALHMRSRLATAELYAIIGKEPPAQKIRFQIRNVGNAYHIVELATDKVKGFRWTWKEASNFAQALESRADGVKVTLSGGAK
;
A
#
# COMPACT_ATOMS: atom_id res chain seq x y z
N MET A 1 -14.19 -38.40 8.29
CA MET A 1 -13.21 -37.43 8.83
C MET A 1 -13.77 -36.87 10.14
N HIS A 2 -13.01 -36.86 11.24
CA HIS A 2 -13.50 -36.34 12.53
C HIS A 2 -13.57 -34.80 12.49
N ALA A 3 -14.62 -34.20 13.06
CA ALA A 3 -14.88 -32.76 12.96
C ALA A 3 -13.70 -31.88 13.43
N SER A 4 -12.99 -32.29 14.49
CA SER A 4 -11.81 -31.57 14.98
C SER A 4 -10.63 -31.59 14.00
N ILE A 5 -10.51 -32.64 13.19
CA ILE A 5 -9.47 -32.75 12.16
C ILE A 5 -9.81 -31.82 10.99
N GLN A 6 -11.07 -31.76 10.57
CA GLN A 6 -11.51 -30.85 9.51
C GLN A 6 -11.29 -29.39 9.91
N GLN A 7 -11.66 -29.01 11.13
CA GLN A 7 -11.49 -27.65 11.64
C GLN A 7 -10.00 -27.22 11.68
N ARG A 8 -9.10 -28.15 12.01
CA ARG A 8 -7.65 -27.89 11.95
C ARG A 8 -7.17 -27.69 10.51
N VAL A 9 -7.62 -28.51 9.57
CA VAL A 9 -7.25 -28.39 8.14
C VAL A 9 -7.73 -27.05 7.58
N ASP A 10 -8.97 -26.67 7.87
CA ASP A 10 -9.55 -25.41 7.39
C ASP A 10 -8.81 -24.19 7.99
N GLY A 11 -8.45 -24.26 9.27
CA GLY A 11 -7.66 -23.21 9.94
C GLY A 11 -6.27 -23.04 9.33
N VAL A 12 -5.57 -24.14 9.02
CA VAL A 12 -4.26 -24.12 8.38
C VAL A 12 -4.35 -23.57 6.95
N ALA A 13 -5.36 -23.98 6.18
CA ALA A 13 -5.61 -23.46 4.84
C ALA A 13 -5.84 -21.95 4.85
N ALA A 14 -6.66 -21.45 5.79
CA ALA A 14 -6.90 -20.01 5.96
C ALA A 14 -5.63 -19.23 6.33
N LEU A 15 -4.75 -19.80 7.18
CA LEU A 15 -3.46 -19.18 7.50
C LEU A 15 -2.52 -19.13 6.29
N HIS A 16 -2.49 -20.20 5.50
CA HIS A 16 -1.72 -20.26 4.27
C HIS A 16 -2.18 -19.26 3.20
N MET A 17 -3.49 -19.02 3.10
CA MET A 17 -4.00 -17.96 2.23
C MET A 17 -3.57 -16.58 2.73
N ARG A 18 -3.69 -16.32 4.04
CA ARG A 18 -3.27 -15.04 4.64
C ARG A 18 -1.81 -14.69 4.44
N SER A 19 -0.90 -15.68 4.38
CA SER A 19 0.53 -15.41 4.16
C SER A 19 0.89 -15.08 2.71
N ARG A 20 -0.01 -15.35 1.75
CA ARG A 20 0.24 -15.19 0.31
C ARG A 20 -0.58 -14.10 -0.35
N LEU A 21 -1.75 -13.78 0.21
CA LEU A 21 -2.64 -12.76 -0.32
C LEU A 21 -2.08 -11.37 -0.08
N ALA A 22 -2.29 -10.48 -1.06
CA ALA A 22 -2.05 -9.07 -0.85
C ALA A 22 -3.01 -8.56 0.24
N THR A 23 -2.59 -7.58 1.04
CA THR A 23 -3.41 -7.01 2.12
C THR A 23 -4.82 -6.63 1.62
N ALA A 24 -4.93 -6.02 0.44
CA ALA A 24 -6.22 -5.66 -0.15
C ALA A 24 -7.16 -6.87 -0.37
N GLU A 25 -6.63 -8.00 -0.83
CA GLU A 25 -7.40 -9.24 -1.07
C GLU A 25 -7.86 -9.86 0.25
N LEU A 26 -7.02 -9.81 1.29
CA LEU A 26 -7.41 -10.25 2.62
C LEU A 26 -8.60 -9.45 3.16
N TYR A 27 -8.55 -8.13 3.03
CA TYR A 27 -9.62 -7.23 3.46
C TYR A 27 -10.93 -7.50 2.68
N ALA A 28 -10.84 -7.78 1.38
CA ALA A 28 -11.99 -8.18 0.56
C ALA A 28 -12.63 -9.50 1.06
N ILE A 29 -11.83 -10.51 1.41
CA ILE A 29 -12.33 -11.81 1.90
C ILE A 29 -13.09 -11.68 3.23
N ILE A 30 -12.66 -10.76 4.11
CA ILE A 30 -13.32 -10.52 5.40
C ILE A 30 -14.44 -9.47 5.32
N GLY A 31 -14.76 -8.97 4.12
CA GLY A 31 -15.80 -7.95 3.90
C GLY A 31 -15.47 -6.60 4.56
N LYS A 32 -14.20 -6.27 4.74
CA LYS A 32 -13.73 -5.02 5.34
C LYS A 32 -13.08 -4.15 4.28
N GLU A 33 -13.24 -2.84 4.40
CA GLU A 33 -12.46 -1.92 3.56
C GLU A 33 -10.98 -2.01 3.94
N PRO A 34 -10.05 -2.02 2.95
CA PRO A 34 -8.63 -1.98 3.22
C PRO A 34 -8.27 -0.71 3.97
N PRO A 35 -7.28 -0.75 4.88
CA PRO A 35 -6.87 0.41 5.65
C PRO A 35 -6.39 1.48 4.69
N ALA A 36 -6.95 2.69 4.81
CA ALA A 36 -6.55 3.82 3.98
C ALA A 36 -5.05 4.06 4.18
N GLN A 37 -4.28 3.95 3.09
CA GLN A 37 -2.85 4.21 3.11
C GLN A 37 -2.64 5.72 3.27
N LYS A 38 -2.49 6.17 4.54
CA LYS A 38 -2.34 7.58 4.92
C LYS A 38 -1.08 8.24 4.39
N ILE A 39 -0.04 7.45 4.09
CA ILE A 39 1.24 7.93 3.59
C ILE A 39 1.47 7.22 2.26
N ARG A 40 1.64 7.98 1.17
CA ARG A 40 1.85 7.45 -0.18
C ARG A 40 3.33 7.40 -0.54
N PHE A 41 4.14 8.31 -0.01
CA PHE A 41 5.56 8.40 -0.30
C PHE A 41 6.42 8.16 0.94
N GLN A 42 7.36 7.22 0.84
CA GLN A 42 8.32 6.89 1.88
C GLN A 42 9.73 7.29 1.44
N ILE A 43 10.49 7.89 2.35
CA ILE A 43 11.92 8.14 2.14
C ILE A 43 12.69 6.92 2.63
N ARG A 44 13.41 6.25 1.73
CA ARG A 44 14.33 5.15 2.05
C ARG A 44 15.75 5.62 1.87
N ASN A 45 16.62 5.28 2.82
CA ASN A 45 18.05 5.50 2.65
C ASN A 45 18.62 4.37 1.79
N VAL A 46 19.17 4.70 0.62
CA VAL A 46 19.75 3.74 -0.32
C VAL A 46 21.16 4.23 -0.66
N GLY A 47 22.16 3.61 -0.02
CA GLY A 47 23.56 4.01 -0.15
C GLY A 47 23.80 5.41 0.41
N ASN A 48 24.22 6.34 -0.45
CA ASN A 48 24.49 7.74 -0.08
C ASN A 48 23.32 8.69 -0.45
N ALA A 49 22.20 8.17 -0.94
CA ALA A 49 21.06 8.97 -1.37
C ALA A 49 19.77 8.58 -0.65
N TYR A 50 18.88 9.55 -0.52
CA TYR A 50 17.54 9.38 -0.01
C TYR A 50 16.58 9.19 -1.19
N HIS A 51 16.08 7.97 -1.36
CA HIS A 51 15.12 7.62 -2.40
C HIS A 51 13.70 7.87 -1.90
N ILE A 52 12.88 8.55 -2.69
CA ILE A 52 11.46 8.74 -2.42
C ILE A 52 10.70 7.67 -3.20
N VAL A 53 10.11 6.73 -2.47
CA VAL A 53 9.42 5.54 -2.98
C VAL A 53 7.92 5.71 -2.81
N GLU A 54 7.15 5.46 -3.85
CA GLU A 54 5.69 5.35 -3.76
C GLU A 54 5.31 3.99 -3.18
N LEU A 55 4.63 3.95 -2.03
CA LEU A 55 4.30 2.73 -1.31
C LEU A 55 3.29 1.83 -2.06
N ALA A 56 2.47 2.41 -2.94
CA ALA A 56 1.49 1.65 -3.72
C ALA A 56 2.13 0.83 -4.86
N THR A 57 3.24 1.33 -5.43
CA THR A 57 3.90 0.71 -6.59
C THR A 57 5.30 0.20 -6.30
N ASP A 58 5.84 0.52 -5.12
CA ASP A 58 7.24 0.36 -4.72
C ASP A 58 8.23 1.01 -5.71
N LYS A 59 7.78 1.93 -6.57
CA LYS A 59 8.63 2.62 -7.54
C LYS A 59 9.26 3.87 -6.93
N VAL A 60 10.53 4.08 -7.26
CA VAL A 60 11.26 5.31 -6.90
C VAL A 60 10.76 6.45 -7.80
N LYS A 61 10.23 7.52 -7.20
CA LYS A 61 9.80 8.74 -7.91
C LYS A 61 10.91 9.78 -8.03
N GLY A 62 11.95 9.66 -7.21
CA GLY A 62 13.13 10.51 -7.25
C GLY A 62 14.09 10.19 -6.12
N PHE A 63 15.27 10.80 -6.17
CA PHE A 63 16.26 10.71 -5.10
C PHE A 63 16.83 12.10 -4.78
N ARG A 64 17.29 12.28 -3.54
CA ARG A 64 17.95 13.50 -3.07
C ARG A 64 19.18 13.13 -2.25
N TRP A 65 20.16 14.03 -2.20
CA TRP A 65 21.42 13.79 -1.48
C TRP A 65 21.35 14.28 -0.03
N THR A 66 20.40 15.16 0.28
CA THR A 66 20.17 15.63 1.65
C THR A 66 18.79 15.22 2.16
N TRP A 67 18.70 14.95 3.46
CA TRP A 67 17.44 14.59 4.12
C TRP A 67 16.38 15.70 3.98
N LYS A 68 16.80 16.96 4.10
CA LYS A 68 15.90 18.12 4.02
C LYS A 68 15.22 18.22 2.65
N GLU A 69 15.99 18.05 1.57
CA GLU A 69 15.42 18.07 0.22
C GLU A 69 14.54 16.87 -0.06
N ALA A 70 14.90 15.68 0.46
CA ALA A 70 14.08 14.48 0.34
C ALA A 70 12.72 14.66 1.01
N SER A 71 12.71 15.23 2.22
CA SER A 71 11.50 15.55 2.98
C SER A 71 10.61 16.55 2.24
N ASN A 72 11.18 17.67 1.76
CA ASN A 72 10.45 18.67 0.99
C ASN A 72 9.84 18.07 -0.30
N PHE A 73 10.59 17.20 -0.99
CA PHE A 73 10.11 16.56 -2.21
C PHE A 73 8.99 15.56 -1.93
N ALA A 74 9.10 14.75 -0.87
CA ALA A 74 8.04 13.85 -0.45
C ALA A 74 6.76 14.62 -0.09
N GLN A 75 6.89 15.72 0.66
CA GLN A 75 5.74 16.57 1.02
C GLN A 75 5.08 17.21 -0.21
N ALA A 76 5.86 17.70 -1.18
CA ALA A 76 5.32 18.23 -2.43
C ALA A 76 4.57 17.17 -3.25
N LEU A 77 5.04 15.91 -3.23
CA LEU A 77 4.36 14.79 -3.87
C LEU A 77 3.04 14.44 -3.16
N GLU A 78 3.03 14.42 -1.83
CA GLU A 78 1.80 14.22 -1.05
C GLU A 78 0.77 15.32 -1.34
N SER A 79 1.18 16.60 -1.32
CA SER A 79 0.29 17.73 -1.63
C SER A 79 -0.30 17.67 -3.04
N ARG A 80 0.48 17.20 -4.02
CA ARG A 80 -0.02 16.99 -5.40
C ARG A 80 -0.99 15.81 -5.48
N ALA A 81 -0.71 14.73 -4.77
CA ALA A 81 -1.59 13.56 -4.73
C ALA A 81 -2.91 13.85 -3.99
N ASP A 82 -2.89 14.73 -2.98
CA ASP A 82 -4.10 15.21 -2.31
C ASP A 82 -4.90 16.22 -3.15
N GLY A 83 -4.20 17.01 -3.99
CA GLY A 83 -4.80 18.02 -4.87
C GLY A 83 -5.56 17.48 -6.09
N VAL A 84 -5.40 16.21 -6.46
CA VAL A 84 -6.10 15.60 -7.60
C VAL A 84 -7.24 14.69 -7.11
N LYS A 85 -8.32 15.30 -6.62
CA LYS A 85 -9.64 14.68 -6.60
C LYS A 85 -10.36 15.02 -7.90
N VAL A 86 -10.00 14.37 -9.00
CA VAL A 86 -10.82 14.43 -10.22
C VAL A 86 -12.00 13.49 -10.01
N THR A 87 -13.10 14.02 -9.50
CA THR A 87 -14.40 13.36 -9.65
C THR A 87 -14.75 13.42 -11.13
N LEU A 88 -14.56 12.31 -11.86
CA LEU A 88 -15.12 12.15 -13.20
C LEU A 88 -16.65 11.94 -13.07
N SER A 89 -17.36 12.99 -12.67
CA SER A 89 -18.81 13.06 -12.78
C SER A 89 -19.16 13.51 -14.18
N GLY A 90 -19.35 12.55 -15.08
CA GLY A 90 -19.73 12.84 -16.47
C GLY A 90 -19.98 11.56 -17.24
N GLY A 91 -21.07 10.88 -16.89
CA GLY A 91 -21.56 9.72 -17.60
C GLY A 91 -21.85 10.04 -19.06
N ALA A 92 -21.62 9.04 -19.90
CA ALA A 92 -21.93 9.05 -21.32
C ALA A 92 -23.36 9.55 -21.58
N LYS A 93 -23.49 10.44 -22.56
CA LYS A 93 -24.69 10.61 -23.38
C LYS A 93 -24.26 10.63 -24.84
#